data_AF-A0A3N7DM24-F1
#
_entry.id   AF-A0A3N7DM24-F1
#
_cell.length_a   1.000
_cell.length_b   1.000
_cell.length_c   1.000
_cell.angle_alpha   90.00
_cell.angle_beta   90.00
_cell.angle_gamma   90.00
#
_symmetry.space_group_name_H-M   'P 1'
#
loop_
_entity.id
_entity.type
_entity.pdbx_description
1 polymer ?
#
loop_
_entity_poly.entity_id
_entity_poly.type
_entity_poly.pdbx_seq_one_letter_code
_entity_poly.pdbx_strand_id
1 'polypeptide(L)'
;MKKLLLITLLFAVENIFAQENGTSLSFYNMEAVDTLRNFNPKTYGEDIKKINDNTYITTKSESGDGFFLIRKTGSKYILFDPKTFSEAPALDEIKMTRNFIVFENTRGGSARETVWRTSNYVIINTLNSKCIEFESEYERETWHMLEQRPHESDDNYFKRTNKKAKTRVESCRSQIKFDGLYLRVSRTFKNNCRECLAPGTYRLINEKFVKLKSSQHKKQFRP
;
A
#
# COMPACT_ATOMS: atom_id res chain seq x y z
N MET A 1 32.19 -52.80 -22.70
CA MET A 1 33.13 -52.03 -21.85
C MET A 1 32.75 -50.56 -21.89
N LYS A 2 32.61 -49.98 -20.69
CA LYS A 2 32.54 -48.56 -20.29
C LYS A 2 32.63 -47.51 -21.41
N LYS A 3 31.66 -46.59 -21.45
CA LYS A 3 31.87 -45.18 -21.10
C LYS A 3 30.53 -44.49 -20.80
N LEU A 4 30.37 -44.21 -19.52
CA LEU A 4 29.47 -43.24 -18.90
C LEU A 4 29.99 -41.82 -19.20
N LEU A 5 29.10 -40.85 -19.43
CA LEU A 5 29.22 -39.39 -19.19
C LEU A 5 28.17 -38.68 -20.07
N LEU A 6 27.51 -37.58 -19.71
CA LEU A 6 27.12 -36.93 -18.46
C LEU A 6 26.10 -35.87 -18.90
N ILE A 7 25.12 -35.58 -18.05
CA ILE A 7 24.08 -34.55 -18.21
C ILE A 7 24.68 -33.16 -18.46
N THR A 8 24.03 -32.34 -19.29
CA THR A 8 23.85 -30.91 -18.98
C THR A 8 22.55 -30.38 -19.58
N LEU A 9 21.62 -30.06 -18.67
CA LEU A 9 20.50 -29.14 -18.82
C LEU A 9 21.00 -27.83 -19.45
N LEU A 10 20.43 -27.41 -20.58
CA LEU A 10 20.38 -26.00 -20.97
C LEU A 10 18.91 -25.60 -21.05
N PHE A 11 18.34 -25.29 -19.87
CA PHE A 11 17.23 -24.36 -19.80
C PHE A 11 17.78 -23.00 -20.22
N ALA A 12 17.62 -22.66 -21.49
CA ALA A 12 17.74 -21.28 -21.94
C ALA A 12 16.54 -20.50 -21.40
N VAL A 13 16.58 -20.18 -20.10
CA VAL A 13 15.79 -19.08 -19.56
C VAL A 13 16.50 -17.83 -20.04
N GLU A 14 16.06 -17.30 -21.18
CA GLU A 14 16.34 -15.90 -21.51
C GLU A 14 15.60 -15.05 -20.48
N ASN A 15 16.28 -14.84 -19.34
CA ASN A 15 15.97 -13.77 -18.42
C ASN A 15 16.28 -12.47 -19.15
N ILE A 16 15.31 -11.97 -19.91
CA ILE A 16 15.24 -10.56 -20.26
C ILE A 16 14.97 -9.84 -18.95
N PHE A 17 16.06 -9.45 -18.28
CA PHE A 17 16.05 -8.47 -17.21
C PHE A 17 15.67 -7.11 -17.81
N ALA A 18 14.37 -6.91 -17.98
CA ALA A 18 13.78 -5.60 -18.13
C ALA A 18 13.50 -5.06 -16.71
N GLN A 19 14.44 -4.28 -16.21
CA GLN A 19 14.27 -3.13 -15.33
C GLN A 19 13.14 -3.22 -14.28
N GLU A 20 13.55 -3.48 -13.03
CA GLU A 20 12.74 -3.41 -11.82
C GLU A 20 12.09 -2.03 -11.64
N ASN A 21 10.86 -1.86 -12.13
CA ASN A 21 9.89 -0.96 -11.51
C ASN A 21 8.93 -1.82 -10.68
N GLY A 22 9.31 -2.01 -9.41
CA GLY A 22 8.67 -2.89 -8.43
C GLY A 22 7.32 -2.40 -7.91
N THR A 23 6.31 -2.26 -8.77
CA THR A 23 4.90 -2.26 -8.34
C THR A 23 4.10 -3.16 -9.28
N SER A 24 4.29 -4.47 -9.13
CA SER A 24 3.29 -5.42 -9.65
C SER A 24 1.98 -5.12 -8.94
N LEU A 25 1.05 -4.42 -9.61
CA LEU A 25 -0.29 -4.19 -9.10
C LEU A 25 -1.13 -5.47 -9.20
N SER A 26 -0.65 -6.53 -8.55
CA SER A 26 -1.28 -7.85 -8.53
C SER A 26 -1.66 -8.19 -7.10
N PHE A 27 -2.80 -8.85 -6.96
CA PHE A 27 -3.22 -9.37 -5.67
C PHE A 27 -2.29 -10.50 -5.23
N TYR A 28 -1.90 -10.49 -3.96
CA TYR A 28 -1.21 -11.58 -3.27
C TYR A 28 -2.15 -12.27 -2.28
N ASN A 29 -1.87 -13.52 -1.94
CA ASN A 29 -2.65 -14.25 -0.94
C ASN A 29 -2.39 -13.68 0.46
N MET A 30 -3.45 -13.43 1.22
CA MET A 30 -3.34 -13.19 2.65
C MET A 30 -2.86 -14.46 3.36
N GLU A 31 -2.11 -14.32 4.44
CA GLU A 31 -1.68 -15.47 5.23
C GLU A 31 -2.82 -15.93 6.13
N ALA A 32 -3.11 -17.24 6.14
CA ALA A 32 -3.96 -17.82 7.15
C ALA A 32 -3.16 -17.97 8.44
N VAL A 33 -3.50 -17.19 9.47
CA VAL A 33 -2.76 -17.13 10.73
C VAL A 33 -3.42 -17.99 11.82
N ASP A 34 -4.73 -18.25 11.73
CA ASP A 34 -5.43 -19.10 12.70
C ASP A 34 -6.72 -19.74 12.14
N THR A 35 -7.20 -20.79 12.80
CA THR A 35 -8.50 -21.43 12.58
C THR A 35 -9.36 -21.38 13.84
N LEU A 36 -10.40 -20.55 13.80
CA LEU A 36 -11.31 -20.28 14.91
C LEU A 36 -12.36 -21.41 15.02
N ARG A 37 -12.14 -22.34 15.96
CA ARG A 37 -13.02 -23.51 16.16
C ARG A 37 -14.40 -23.16 16.72
N ASN A 38 -14.46 -22.18 17.63
CA ASN A 38 -15.67 -21.74 18.32
C ASN A 38 -15.95 -20.25 18.06
N PHE A 39 -15.89 -19.84 16.79
CA PHE A 39 -16.09 -18.43 16.44
C PHE A 39 -17.48 -17.94 16.83
N ASN A 40 -17.52 -16.96 17.74
CA ASN A 40 -18.73 -16.24 18.13
C ASN A 40 -18.48 -14.73 17.98
N PRO A 41 -19.05 -14.06 16.97
CA PRO A 41 -18.78 -12.63 16.76
C PRO A 41 -19.22 -11.76 17.94
N LYS A 42 -20.15 -12.20 18.79
CA LYS A 42 -20.60 -11.41 19.95
C LYS A 42 -19.53 -11.23 21.02
N THR A 43 -18.52 -12.09 21.08
CA THR A 43 -17.45 -12.00 22.09
C THR A 43 -16.43 -10.90 21.78
N TYR A 44 -16.43 -10.39 20.55
CA TYR A 44 -15.51 -9.34 20.11
C TYR A 44 -16.04 -7.93 20.39
N GLY A 45 -17.31 -7.78 20.77
CA GLY A 45 -17.91 -6.47 21.05
C GLY A 45 -17.81 -5.53 19.84
N GLU A 46 -17.19 -4.37 20.04
CA GLU A 46 -17.00 -3.34 19.02
C GLU A 46 -15.79 -3.61 18.10
N ASP A 47 -14.93 -4.57 18.44
CA ASP A 47 -13.71 -4.92 17.68
C ASP A 47 -13.98 -5.87 16.50
N ILE A 48 -15.24 -6.03 16.09
CA ILE A 48 -15.61 -6.84 14.92
C ILE A 48 -16.71 -6.18 14.08
N LYS A 49 -16.56 -6.30 12.76
CA LYS A 49 -17.55 -5.87 11.79
C LYS A 49 -17.93 -7.03 10.87
N LYS A 50 -19.22 -7.35 10.81
CA LYS A 50 -19.74 -8.30 9.83
C LYS A 50 -19.78 -7.65 8.45
N ILE A 51 -19.22 -8.32 7.45
CA ILE A 51 -19.25 -7.89 6.05
C ILE A 51 -20.36 -8.63 5.30
N ASN A 52 -20.44 -9.94 5.50
CA ASN A 52 -21.52 -10.79 5.01
C ASN A 52 -21.63 -12.04 5.91
N ASP A 53 -22.50 -12.99 5.56
CA ASP A 53 -22.72 -14.20 6.39
C ASP A 53 -21.49 -15.07 6.61
N ASN A 54 -20.50 -14.97 5.72
CA ASN A 54 -19.30 -15.80 5.74
C ASN A 54 -18.02 -14.98 5.94
N THR A 55 -18.12 -13.67 6.19
CA THR A 55 -16.95 -12.79 6.24
C THR A 55 -17.12 -11.70 7.29
N TYR A 56 -16.12 -11.57 8.13
CA TYR A 56 -16.00 -10.56 9.17
C TYR A 56 -14.62 -9.91 9.09
N ILE A 57 -14.50 -8.72 9.65
CA ILE A 57 -13.22 -8.06 9.90
C ILE A 57 -13.12 -7.83 11.39
N THR A 58 -11.94 -8.05 11.96
CA THR A 58 -11.67 -7.73 13.36
C THR A 58 -10.36 -6.99 13.49
N THR A 59 -10.29 -6.13 14.51
CA THR A 59 -9.05 -5.45 14.91
C THR A 59 -8.26 -6.22 15.96
N LYS A 60 -8.79 -7.35 16.45
CA LYS A 60 -8.19 -8.13 17.53
C LYS A 60 -8.07 -9.61 17.20
N SER A 61 -6.98 -10.19 17.65
CA SER A 61 -6.71 -11.63 17.60
C SER A 61 -5.94 -12.07 18.84
N GLU A 62 -5.87 -13.39 19.09
CA GLU A 62 -4.98 -13.93 20.13
C GLU A 62 -3.50 -13.61 19.86
N SER A 63 -3.13 -13.46 18.58
CA SER A 63 -1.79 -13.04 18.15
C SER A 63 -1.48 -11.55 18.34
N GLY A 64 -2.47 -10.73 18.72
CA GLY A 64 -2.32 -9.30 18.96
C GLY A 64 -3.34 -8.44 18.23
N ASP A 65 -3.17 -7.12 18.38
CA ASP A 65 -3.96 -6.10 17.68
C ASP A 65 -3.46 -5.95 16.23
N GLY A 66 -4.38 -5.78 15.29
CA GLY A 66 -4.06 -5.73 13.87
C GLY A 66 -5.31 -5.56 13.03
N PHE A 67 -5.23 -5.84 11.73
CA PHE A 67 -6.40 -5.89 10.86
C PHE A 67 -6.52 -7.28 10.28
N PHE A 68 -7.56 -8.01 10.65
CA PHE A 68 -7.73 -9.40 10.25
C PHE A 68 -9.05 -9.63 9.52
N LEU A 69 -9.00 -10.45 8.48
CA LEU A 69 -10.18 -10.94 7.78
C LEU A 69 -10.54 -12.33 8.31
N ILE A 70 -11.73 -12.48 8.87
CA ILE A 70 -12.26 -13.79 9.25
C ILE A 70 -13.17 -14.28 8.15
N ARG A 71 -12.92 -15.47 7.62
CA ARG A 71 -13.75 -16.06 6.57
C ARG A 71 -14.17 -17.49 6.89
N LYS A 72 -15.45 -17.78 6.69
CA LYS A 72 -15.99 -19.14 6.77
C LYS A 72 -15.57 -19.95 5.55
N THR A 73 -14.95 -21.10 5.80
CA THR A 73 -14.56 -22.09 4.80
C THR A 73 -15.10 -23.45 5.25
N GLY A 74 -16.17 -23.91 4.62
CA GLY A 74 -16.92 -25.09 5.09
C GLY A 74 -17.53 -24.86 6.48
N SER A 75 -17.18 -25.71 7.44
CA SER A 75 -17.62 -25.61 8.84
C SER A 75 -16.69 -24.79 9.74
N LYS A 76 -15.56 -24.29 9.22
CA LYS A 76 -14.53 -23.59 10.01
C LYS A 76 -14.49 -22.10 9.67
N TYR A 77 -14.07 -21.28 10.62
CA TYR A 77 -13.70 -19.89 10.37
C TYR A 77 -12.17 -19.78 10.39
N ILE A 78 -11.61 -19.13 9.38
CA ILE A 78 -10.16 -18.94 9.23
C ILE A 78 -9.87 -17.46 9.36
N LEU A 79 -8.87 -17.12 10.17
CA LEU A 79 -8.35 -15.77 10.37
C LEU A 79 -7.22 -15.54 9.38
N PHE A 80 -7.32 -14.48 8.58
CA PHE A 80 -6.33 -14.09 7.59
C PHE A 80 -5.70 -12.74 7.94
N ASP A 81 -4.37 -12.71 7.93
CA ASP A 81 -3.57 -11.51 8.11
C ASP A 81 -3.06 -11.02 6.73
N PRO A 82 -3.34 -9.76 6.35
CA PRO A 82 -2.75 -9.13 5.16
C PRO A 82 -1.24 -8.84 5.28
N LYS A 83 -0.64 -9.01 6.48
CA LYS A 83 0.77 -8.81 6.88
C LYS A 83 1.32 -7.38 6.81
N THR A 84 0.60 -6.46 6.20
CA THR A 84 1.16 -5.19 5.76
C THR A 84 0.90 -4.01 6.69
N PHE A 85 0.15 -4.20 7.78
CA PHE A 85 -0.30 -3.11 8.64
C PHE A 85 0.46 -3.02 9.95
N SER A 86 1.11 -1.89 10.18
CA SER A 86 1.57 -1.48 11.51
C SER A 86 0.42 -0.94 12.36
N GLU A 87 -0.63 -0.38 11.73
CA GLU A 87 -1.82 0.18 12.38
C GLU A 87 -3.07 -0.17 11.58
N ALA A 88 -4.11 -0.66 12.25
CA ALA A 88 -5.38 -1.00 11.62
C ALA A 88 -6.28 0.25 11.50
N PRO A 89 -6.99 0.46 10.37
CA PRO A 89 -8.02 1.49 10.30
C PRO A 89 -9.14 1.18 11.29
N ALA A 90 -9.83 2.22 11.76
CA ALA A 90 -11.03 2.04 12.56
C ALA A 90 -12.11 1.30 11.75
N LEU A 91 -12.86 0.40 12.39
CA LEU A 91 -13.79 -0.49 11.67
C LEU A 91 -14.93 0.26 10.98
N ASP A 92 -15.33 1.43 11.49
CA ASP A 92 -16.34 2.31 10.93
C ASP A 92 -15.87 3.02 9.65
N GLU A 93 -14.57 3.29 9.51
CA GLU A 93 -13.96 3.86 8.29
C GLU A 93 -13.89 2.87 7.12
N ILE A 94 -14.04 1.56 7.40
CA ILE A 94 -13.99 0.50 6.38
C ILE A 94 -15.18 0.62 5.43
N LYS A 95 -14.87 0.92 4.16
CA LYS A 95 -15.84 0.98 3.06
C LYS A 95 -15.78 -0.27 2.20
N MET A 96 -16.96 -0.77 1.86
CA MET A 96 -17.13 -1.84 0.88
C MET A 96 -17.38 -1.26 -0.50
N THR A 97 -16.66 -1.77 -1.50
CA THR A 97 -16.93 -1.54 -2.92
C THR A 97 -17.14 -2.88 -3.59
N ARG A 98 -18.39 -3.26 -3.84
CA ARG A 98 -18.76 -4.61 -4.28
C ARG A 98 -18.22 -5.67 -3.30
N ASN A 99 -17.33 -6.56 -3.76
CA ASN A 99 -16.70 -7.62 -2.95
C ASN A 99 -15.33 -7.21 -2.40
N PHE A 100 -15.01 -5.92 -2.43
CA PHE A 100 -13.72 -5.42 -1.98
C PHE A 100 -13.87 -4.54 -0.76
N ILE A 101 -12.96 -4.73 0.18
CA ILE A 101 -12.70 -3.76 1.24
C ILE A 101 -11.62 -2.81 0.74
N VAL A 102 -11.83 -1.52 0.92
CA VAL A 102 -10.91 -0.48 0.43
C VAL A 102 -10.68 0.53 1.53
N PHE A 103 -9.42 0.82 1.80
CA PHE A 103 -9.02 1.86 2.74
C PHE A 103 -7.60 2.35 2.44
N GLU A 104 -7.22 3.41 3.13
CA GLU A 104 -5.90 4.00 3.03
C GLU A 104 -5.27 4.01 4.42
N ASN A 105 -4.07 3.47 4.54
CA ASN A 105 -3.31 3.46 5.78
C ASN A 105 -2.24 4.55 5.70
N THR A 106 -2.33 5.55 6.58
CA THR A 106 -1.36 6.63 6.66
C THR A 106 -0.47 6.42 7.87
N ARG A 107 0.84 6.44 7.65
CA ARG A 107 1.85 6.49 8.72
C ARG A 107 2.78 7.67 8.52
N GLY A 108 3.39 8.13 9.60
CA GLY A 108 4.31 9.25 9.56
C GLY A 108 5.22 9.27 10.76
N GLY A 109 6.20 10.16 10.71
CA GLY A 109 7.14 10.33 11.80
C GLY A 109 7.83 11.68 11.72
N SER A 110 8.48 12.03 12.83
CA SER A 110 9.33 13.20 12.92
C SER A 110 10.70 12.81 13.44
N ALA A 111 11.72 13.46 12.91
CA ALA A 111 13.08 13.49 13.39
C ALA A 111 13.53 14.96 13.47
N ARG A 112 14.67 15.22 14.10
CA ARG A 112 15.18 16.57 14.42
C ARG A 112 15.06 17.58 13.26
N GLU A 113 15.26 17.14 12.03
CA GLU A 113 15.29 17.97 10.82
C GLU A 113 14.37 17.46 9.70
N THR A 114 13.49 16.50 10.00
CA THR A 114 12.63 15.91 8.96
C THR A 114 11.29 15.47 9.52
N VAL A 115 10.20 15.85 8.87
CA VAL A 115 8.89 15.21 9.03
C VAL A 115 8.57 14.47 7.76
N TRP A 116 7.97 13.30 7.90
CA TRP A 116 7.53 12.51 6.76
C TRP A 116 6.17 11.88 7.02
N ARG A 117 5.45 11.65 5.93
CA ARG A 117 4.15 10.98 5.88
C ARG A 117 4.13 10.10 4.64
N THR A 118 3.67 8.87 4.80
CA THR A 118 3.43 7.93 3.71
C THR A 118 2.04 7.33 3.88
N SER A 119 1.31 7.25 2.78
CA SER A 119 0.01 6.56 2.74
C SER A 119 0.09 5.39 1.78
N ASN A 120 -0.56 4.29 2.15
CA ASN A 120 -0.71 3.09 1.33
C ASN A 120 -2.19 2.84 1.05
N TYR A 121 -2.53 2.65 -0.22
CA TYR A 121 -3.87 2.23 -0.62
C TYR A 121 -3.97 0.72 -0.58
N VAL A 122 -4.97 0.19 0.12
CA VAL A 122 -5.20 -1.26 0.19
C VAL A 122 -6.56 -1.65 -0.35
N ILE A 123 -6.56 -2.71 -1.13
CA ILE A 123 -7.75 -3.37 -1.65
C ILE A 123 -7.70 -4.84 -1.25
N ILE A 124 -8.69 -5.30 -0.50
CA ILE A 124 -8.84 -6.71 -0.10
C ILE A 124 -10.03 -7.30 -0.83
N ASN A 125 -9.82 -8.40 -1.55
CA ASN A 125 -10.89 -9.18 -2.17
C ASN A 125 -11.41 -10.22 -1.18
N THR A 126 -12.64 -10.04 -0.71
CA THR A 126 -13.23 -10.89 0.34
C THR A 126 -13.60 -12.29 -0.15
N LEU A 127 -13.67 -12.51 -1.48
CA LEU A 127 -14.07 -13.80 -2.05
C LEU A 127 -12.93 -14.81 -2.18
N ASN A 128 -11.68 -14.36 -2.22
CA ASN A 128 -10.52 -15.22 -2.42
C ASN A 128 -9.41 -14.98 -1.39
N SER A 129 -9.67 -14.14 -0.37
CA SER A 129 -8.71 -13.82 0.70
C SER A 129 -7.38 -13.32 0.14
N LYS A 130 -7.45 -12.47 -0.89
CA LYS A 130 -6.28 -11.84 -1.50
C LYS A 130 -6.31 -10.33 -1.27
N CYS A 131 -5.15 -9.72 -1.20
CA CYS A 131 -5.03 -8.27 -1.07
C CYS A 131 -3.95 -7.71 -2.01
N ILE A 132 -4.01 -6.40 -2.22
CA ILE A 132 -3.00 -5.63 -2.92
C ILE A 132 -2.80 -4.34 -2.12
N GLU A 133 -1.54 -3.95 -1.96
CA GLU A 133 -1.14 -2.69 -1.36
C GLU A 133 -0.16 -1.97 -2.29
N PHE A 134 -0.27 -0.65 -2.36
CA PHE A 134 0.70 0.19 -3.04
C PHE A 134 0.70 1.60 -2.43
N GLU A 135 1.86 2.26 -2.49
CA GLU A 135 2.01 3.63 -2.00
C GLU A 135 1.06 4.57 -2.74
N SER A 136 0.11 5.14 -2.01
CA SER A 136 -0.80 6.19 -2.48
C SER A 136 -0.15 7.54 -2.37
N GLU A 137 0.45 7.89 -1.23
CA GLU A 137 0.98 9.23 -1.00
C GLU A 137 2.33 9.19 -0.29
N TYR A 138 3.14 10.20 -0.57
CA TYR A 138 4.38 10.47 0.13
C TYR A 138 4.54 11.98 0.31
N GLU A 139 4.94 12.40 1.50
CA GLU A 139 5.33 13.77 1.79
C GLU A 139 6.50 13.75 2.76
N ARG A 140 7.57 14.46 2.42
CA ARG A 140 8.73 14.68 3.28
C ARG A 140 9.08 16.15 3.29
N GLU A 141 9.10 16.72 4.48
CA GLU A 141 9.60 18.05 4.75
C GLU A 141 10.95 17.93 5.44
N THR A 142 11.98 18.60 4.91
CA THR A 142 13.31 18.66 5.52
C THR A 142 13.68 20.11 5.83
N TRP A 143 14.15 20.34 7.05
CA TRP A 143 14.68 21.64 7.48
C TRP A 143 16.19 21.54 7.57
N HIS A 144 16.90 22.37 6.82
CA HIS A 144 18.34 22.51 7.03
C HIS A 144 18.56 23.44 8.22
N MET A 145 18.87 22.87 9.39
CA MET A 145 19.38 23.66 10.50
C MET A 145 20.79 24.13 10.17
N LEU A 146 21.08 25.37 10.51
CA LEU A 146 22.45 25.87 10.42
C LEU A 146 23.19 25.35 11.65
N GLU A 147 24.51 25.12 11.56
CA GLU A 147 25.30 24.88 12.77
C GLU A 147 25.34 26.15 13.64
N GLN A 148 25.32 25.97 14.97
CA GLN A 148 25.52 27.06 15.92
C GLN A 148 26.95 27.54 15.80
N ARG A 149 27.13 28.85 15.61
CA ARG A 149 28.48 29.41 15.48
C ARG A 149 29.17 29.43 16.85
N PRO A 150 30.51 29.35 16.90
CA PRO A 150 31.23 29.55 18.15
C PRO A 150 30.80 30.88 18.82
N HIS A 151 30.51 30.83 20.12
CA HIS A 151 30.08 31.97 20.95
C HIS A 151 28.74 32.62 20.57
N GLU A 152 27.93 31.99 19.72
CA GLU A 152 26.56 32.45 19.45
C GLU A 152 25.62 32.02 20.58
N SER A 153 24.87 32.97 21.14
CA SER A 153 23.82 32.64 22.11
C SER A 153 22.69 31.86 21.46
N ASP A 154 22.00 31.03 22.25
CA ASP A 154 20.86 30.24 21.78
C ASP A 154 19.78 31.13 21.14
N ASP A 155 19.48 32.29 21.72
CA ASP A 155 18.53 33.26 21.15
C ASP A 155 18.91 33.75 19.75
N ASN A 156 20.21 34.02 19.53
CA ASN A 156 20.72 34.48 18.23
C ASN A 156 20.75 33.33 17.23
N TYR A 157 21.11 32.13 17.68
CA TYR A 157 21.03 30.90 16.92
C TYR A 157 19.59 30.65 16.44
N PHE A 158 18.61 30.57 17.35
CA PHE A 158 17.20 30.36 17.01
C PHE A 158 16.65 31.42 16.05
N LYS A 159 16.96 32.72 16.29
CA LYS A 159 16.57 33.81 15.38
C LYS A 159 17.15 33.63 13.98
N ARG A 160 18.40 33.18 13.86
CA ARG A 160 19.08 32.97 12.57
C ARG A 160 18.55 31.74 11.85
N THR A 161 18.37 30.63 12.56
CA THR A 161 17.89 29.37 12.01
C THR A 161 16.46 29.50 11.53
N ASN A 162 15.56 30.13 12.31
CA ASN A 162 14.18 30.40 11.87
C ASN A 162 14.10 31.31 10.64
N LYS A 163 15.02 32.27 10.49
CA LYS A 163 15.03 33.18 9.33
C LYS A 163 15.64 32.57 8.05
N LYS A 164 16.47 31.53 8.19
CA LYS A 164 17.26 30.97 7.07
C LYS A 164 16.96 29.51 6.76
N ALA A 165 16.11 28.84 7.54
CA ALA A 165 15.65 27.50 7.27
C ALA A 165 15.04 27.46 5.86
N LYS A 166 15.73 26.81 4.93
CA LYS A 166 15.15 26.47 3.63
C LYS A 166 14.40 25.18 3.83
N THR A 167 13.08 25.26 3.78
CA THR A 167 12.22 24.09 3.77
C THR A 167 12.26 23.44 2.39
N ARG A 168 12.67 22.17 2.33
CA ARG A 168 12.50 21.35 1.13
C ARG A 168 11.35 20.39 1.35
N VAL A 169 10.28 20.55 0.58
CA VAL A 169 9.12 19.65 0.57
C VAL A 169 9.20 18.76 -0.67
N GLU A 170 9.33 17.46 -0.47
CA GLU A 170 9.21 16.45 -1.52
C GLU A 170 7.87 15.75 -1.34
N SER A 171 7.02 15.74 -2.36
CA SER A 171 5.71 15.10 -2.22
C SER A 171 5.11 14.55 -3.50
N CYS A 172 4.29 13.52 -3.31
CA CYS A 172 3.47 12.82 -4.26
C CYS A 172 2.10 12.66 -3.60
N ARG A 173 1.17 13.53 -3.97
CA ARG A 173 -0.21 13.47 -3.48
C ARG A 173 -1.09 12.81 -4.51
N SER A 174 -2.03 11.98 -4.07
CA SER A 174 -2.82 11.15 -4.97
C SER A 174 -4.30 11.25 -4.74
N GLN A 175 -5.04 11.23 -5.83
CA GLN A 175 -6.47 10.97 -5.80
C GLN A 175 -6.70 9.60 -6.44
N ILE A 176 -7.10 8.65 -5.60
CA ILE A 176 -7.32 7.26 -6.00
C ILE A 176 -8.81 6.94 -5.88
N LYS A 177 -9.37 6.41 -6.97
CA LYS A 177 -10.77 5.95 -7.01
C LYS A 177 -10.83 4.54 -7.53
N PHE A 178 -11.52 3.66 -6.81
CA PHE A 178 -11.76 2.28 -7.19
C PHE A 178 -13.26 1.99 -7.19
N ASP A 179 -13.76 1.32 -8.23
CA ASP A 179 -15.19 0.99 -8.41
C ASP A 179 -15.49 -0.52 -8.42
N GLY A 180 -14.48 -1.34 -8.10
CA GLY A 180 -14.53 -2.80 -8.17
C GLY A 180 -13.88 -3.40 -9.41
N LEU A 181 -13.75 -2.63 -10.50
CA LEU A 181 -13.14 -3.10 -11.75
C LEU A 181 -12.03 -2.17 -12.24
N TYR A 182 -12.21 -0.86 -12.06
CA TYR A 182 -11.26 0.15 -12.49
C TYR A 182 -10.65 0.87 -11.30
N LEU A 183 -9.34 1.07 -11.36
CA LEU A 183 -8.57 1.89 -10.46
C LEU A 183 -8.12 3.14 -11.23
N ARG A 184 -8.56 4.32 -10.80
CA ARG A 184 -8.15 5.61 -11.37
C ARG A 184 -7.20 6.30 -10.41
N VAL A 185 -6.04 6.69 -10.93
CA VAL A 185 -4.95 7.31 -10.16
C VAL A 185 -4.63 8.65 -10.80
N SER A 186 -4.81 9.73 -10.05
CA SER A 186 -4.36 11.08 -10.42
C SER A 186 -3.35 11.55 -9.40
N ARG A 187 -2.25 12.22 -9.82
CA ARG A 187 -1.18 12.61 -8.92
C ARG A 187 -0.69 14.02 -9.16
N THR A 188 -0.24 14.65 -8.09
CA THR A 188 0.48 15.92 -8.11
C THR A 188 1.84 15.73 -7.44
N PHE A 189 2.91 16.09 -8.14
CA PHE A 189 4.28 15.91 -7.68
C PHE A 189 4.93 17.26 -7.33
N LYS A 190 5.76 17.27 -6.28
CA LYS A 190 6.67 18.37 -5.93
C LYS A 190 8.07 17.81 -5.70
N ASN A 191 9.08 18.49 -6.24
CA ASN A 191 10.52 18.30 -6.00
C ASN A 191 11.03 16.85 -6.02
N ASN A 192 11.47 16.35 -7.18
CA ASN A 192 12.17 15.05 -7.34
C ASN A 192 11.57 13.89 -6.53
N CYS A 193 10.24 13.82 -6.46
CA CYS A 193 9.55 12.79 -5.69
C CYS A 193 9.89 11.39 -6.24
N ARG A 194 10.11 10.41 -5.34
CA ARG A 194 10.34 9.00 -5.71
C ARG A 194 9.14 8.47 -6.51
N GLU A 195 9.40 7.51 -7.39
CA GLU A 195 8.40 6.95 -8.30
C GLU A 195 7.28 6.24 -7.53
N CYS A 196 6.18 6.94 -7.30
CA CYS A 196 4.92 6.34 -6.95
C CYS A 196 4.25 5.74 -8.24
N LEU A 197 3.39 4.70 -8.14
CA LEU A 197 2.47 4.24 -9.21
C LEU A 197 2.03 5.33 -10.24
N ALA A 198 2.28 5.11 -11.53
CA ALA A 198 2.01 6.14 -12.54
C ALA A 198 0.53 6.61 -12.58
N PRO A 199 0.23 7.90 -12.86
CA PRO A 199 -1.13 8.35 -13.11
C PRO A 199 -1.77 7.62 -14.29
N GLY A 200 -3.06 7.34 -14.22
CA GLY A 200 -3.83 6.70 -15.28
C GLY A 200 -5.04 5.94 -14.79
N THR A 201 -5.70 5.25 -15.72
CA THR A 201 -6.77 4.28 -15.41
C THR A 201 -6.25 2.88 -15.61
N TYR A 202 -6.49 2.02 -14.64
CA TYR A 202 -6.12 0.61 -14.64
C TYR A 202 -7.38 -0.24 -14.57
N ARG A 203 -7.40 -1.36 -15.28
CA ARG A 203 -8.50 -2.34 -15.23
C ARG A 203 -8.01 -3.61 -14.55
N LEU A 204 -8.82 -4.14 -13.65
CA LEU A 204 -8.60 -5.45 -13.03
C LEU A 204 -8.85 -6.55 -14.06
N ILE A 205 -7.82 -7.34 -14.36
CA ILE A 205 -7.84 -8.49 -15.27
C ILE A 205 -7.08 -9.61 -14.57
N ASN A 206 -7.74 -10.75 -14.31
CA ASN A 206 -7.14 -11.91 -13.66
C ASN A 206 -6.31 -11.52 -12.42
N GLU A 207 -6.92 -10.78 -11.50
CA GLU A 207 -6.31 -10.37 -10.22
C GLU A 207 -5.10 -9.42 -10.36
N LYS A 208 -4.92 -8.80 -11.53
CA LYS A 208 -3.90 -7.77 -11.77
C LYS A 208 -4.53 -6.51 -12.36
N PHE A 209 -4.12 -5.35 -11.87
CA PHE A 209 -4.46 -4.07 -12.47
C PHE A 209 -3.52 -3.78 -13.64
N VAL A 210 -4.09 -3.74 -14.84
CA VAL A 210 -3.39 -3.42 -16.08
C VAL A 210 -3.71 -2.00 -16.50
N LYS A 211 -2.68 -1.18 -16.70
CA LYS A 211 -2.85 0.21 -17.15
C LYS A 211 -3.47 0.24 -18.54
N LEU A 212 -4.58 0.94 -18.69
CA LEU A 212 -5.17 1.21 -20.00
C LEU A 212 -4.28 2.22 -20.72
N LYS A 213 -3.93 1.93 -21.98
CA LYS A 213 -3.27 2.92 -22.83
C LYS A 213 -4.21 4.12 -22.94
N SER A 214 -3.71 5.34 -22.70
CA SER A 214 -4.46 6.52 -23.08
C SER A 214 -4.65 6.45 -24.60
N SER A 215 -5.90 6.46 -25.06
CA SER A 215 -6.17 6.70 -26.47
C SER A 215 -5.65 8.10 -26.75
N GLN A 216 -4.45 8.19 -27.34
CA GLN A 216 -4.00 9.41 -27.96
C GLN A 216 -5.11 9.86 -28.90
N HIS A 217 -5.71 11.01 -28.61
CA HIS A 217 -6.54 11.67 -29.61
C HIS A 217 -5.64 11.85 -30.83
N LYS A 218 -6.01 11.11 -31.88
CA LYS A 218 -5.49 11.30 -33.23
C LYS A 218 -5.50 12.79 -33.53
N LYS A 219 -4.38 13.26 -34.09
CA LYS A 219 -4.30 14.46 -34.92
C LYS A 219 -5.64 14.68 -35.63
N GLN A 220 -6.32 15.77 -35.33
CA GLN A 220 -7.36 16.29 -36.20
C GLN A 220 -7.07 17.77 -36.49
N PHE A 221 -6.59 17.95 -37.71
CA PHE A 221 -6.85 19.05 -38.65
C PHE A 221 -6.59 20.48 -38.18
N ARG A 222 -5.49 21.03 -38.71
CA ARG A 222 -5.44 22.43 -39.17
C ARG A 222 -6.59 22.69 -40.16
N PRO A 223 -7.34 23.78 -40.02
CA PRO A 223 -7.46 24.76 -41.09
C PRO A 223 -6.18 25.60 -41.20
#